data_AF-A0A413UAG1-F1
#
_entry.id   AF-A0A413UAG1-F1
#
_cell.length_a   1.000
_cell.length_b   1.000
_cell.length_c   1.000
_cell.angle_alpha   90.00
_cell.angle_beta   90.00
_cell.angle_gamma   90.00
#
_symmetry.space_group_name_H-M   'P 1'
#
loop_
_entity.id
_entity.type
_entity.pdbx_description
1 polymer ?
#
loop_
_entity_poly.entity_id
_entity_poly.type
_entity_poly.pdbx_seq_one_letter_code
_entity_poly.pdbx_strand_id
1 'polypeptide(L)'
;MAEFKSQDEKTKQAFSMIEQGVKDVYSSESFKQYLSCLSKFHSYSLNNTLLILSQKREASLVAGYRAWQTNFNRHVNKGEKGLMILAPVTTKEDRLMNKHDENGNVILDESGNPVQEMRAINLTHFKTTTVFDISQTSGDPLPSLVHDLTGSSNEVKAIIQTIQSVCTIPIEFKTETENFSFMTGAKGYYSPRKDKIVYTFGFSQLSTKYETTKPPAMRVVSKKCYTK
;
A
#
# COMPACT_ATOMS: atom_id res chain seq x y z
N MET A 1 -23.25 -49.89 -12.33
CA MET A 1 -24.21 -48.78 -12.55
C MET A 1 -23.54 -47.50 -12.09
N ALA A 2 -23.37 -46.52 -12.97
CA ALA A 2 -22.70 -45.26 -12.63
C ALA A 2 -23.71 -44.27 -12.06
N GLU A 3 -23.51 -43.87 -10.81
CA GLU A 3 -24.33 -42.90 -10.08
C GLU A 3 -24.17 -41.50 -10.73
N PHE A 4 -25.22 -41.00 -11.37
CA PHE A 4 -25.24 -39.64 -11.92
C PHE A 4 -25.46 -38.64 -10.77
N LYS A 5 -24.37 -38.01 -10.30
CA LYS A 5 -24.44 -36.91 -9.33
C LYS A 5 -25.34 -35.78 -9.85
N SER A 6 -26.33 -35.41 -9.03
CA SER A 6 -27.27 -34.32 -9.31
C SER A 6 -26.51 -33.01 -9.58
N GLN A 7 -27.06 -32.15 -10.44
CA GLN A 7 -26.46 -30.85 -10.77
C GLN A 7 -26.14 -30.02 -9.51
N ASP A 8 -26.97 -30.18 -8.47
CA ASP A 8 -26.82 -29.52 -7.17
C ASP A 8 -25.64 -30.05 -6.33
N GLU A 9 -25.25 -31.32 -6.51
CA GLU A 9 -24.06 -31.88 -5.88
C GLU A 9 -22.78 -31.41 -6.56
N LYS A 10 -22.81 -31.26 -7.89
CA LYS A 10 -21.68 -30.74 -8.66
C LYS A 10 -21.40 -29.27 -8.32
N THR A 11 -22.42 -28.45 -8.17
CA THR A 11 -22.28 -27.06 -7.72
C THR A 11 -21.76 -26.98 -6.28
N LYS A 12 -22.30 -27.79 -5.35
CA LYS A 12 -21.77 -27.87 -3.98
C LYS A 12 -20.30 -28.29 -3.93
N GLN A 13 -19.91 -29.28 -4.74
CA GLN A 13 -18.53 -29.72 -4.84
C GLN A 13 -17.61 -28.61 -5.39
N ALA A 14 -18.07 -27.86 -6.40
CA ALA A 14 -17.33 -26.72 -6.94
C ALA A 14 -17.16 -25.60 -5.90
N PHE A 15 -18.22 -25.26 -5.15
CA PHE A 15 -18.12 -24.28 -4.05
C PHE A 15 -17.17 -24.75 -2.94
N SER A 16 -17.23 -26.02 -2.56
CA SER A 16 -16.31 -26.59 -1.57
C SER A 16 -14.86 -26.55 -2.02
N MET A 17 -14.59 -26.82 -3.32
CA MET A 17 -13.25 -26.68 -3.90
C MET A 17 -12.76 -25.23 -3.90
N ILE A 18 -13.64 -24.27 -4.20
CA ILE A 18 -13.32 -22.84 -4.12
C ILE A 18 -13.01 -22.45 -2.67
N GLU A 19 -13.86 -22.82 -1.72
CA GLU A 19 -13.64 -22.53 -0.29
C GLU A 19 -12.34 -23.13 0.22
N GLN A 20 -12.02 -24.36 -0.17
CA GLN A 20 -10.77 -25.01 0.21
C GLN A 20 -9.57 -24.32 -0.44
N GLY A 21 -9.62 -24.02 -1.74
CA GLY A 21 -8.54 -23.29 -2.41
C GLY A 21 -8.32 -21.89 -1.83
N VAL A 22 -9.40 -21.21 -1.43
CA VAL A 22 -9.33 -19.92 -0.73
C VAL A 22 -8.68 -20.09 0.64
N LYS A 23 -9.10 -21.09 1.44
CA LYS A 23 -8.47 -21.40 2.75
C LYS A 23 -6.99 -21.75 2.61
N ASP A 24 -6.62 -22.50 1.58
CA ASP A 24 -5.23 -22.90 1.34
C ASP A 24 -4.37 -21.67 1.01
N VAL A 25 -4.90 -20.71 0.24
CA VAL A 25 -4.23 -19.41 0.00
C VAL A 25 -4.11 -18.60 1.29
N TYR A 26 -5.16 -18.50 2.11
CA TYR A 26 -5.11 -17.79 3.40
C TYR A 26 -4.16 -18.44 4.42
N SER A 27 -4.07 -19.77 4.39
CA SER A 27 -3.21 -20.54 5.31
C SER A 27 -1.76 -20.64 4.83
N SER A 28 -1.51 -20.28 3.58
CA SER A 28 -0.18 -20.32 2.97
C SER A 28 0.81 -19.45 3.74
N GLU A 29 2.05 -19.95 3.81
CA GLU A 29 3.13 -19.24 4.48
C GLU A 29 3.44 -17.90 3.79
N SER A 30 3.28 -17.81 2.47
CA SER A 30 3.44 -16.56 1.71
C SER A 30 2.38 -15.52 2.08
N PHE A 31 1.12 -15.91 2.29
CA PHE A 31 0.06 -15.00 2.74
C PHE A 31 0.32 -14.50 4.17
N LYS A 32 0.77 -15.37 5.08
CA LYS A 32 1.17 -14.97 6.43
C LYS A 32 2.34 -13.99 6.43
N GLN A 33 3.37 -14.25 5.62
CA GLN A 33 4.51 -13.35 5.46
C GLN A 33 4.09 -12.00 4.87
N TYR A 34 3.19 -12.01 3.89
CA TYR A 34 2.60 -10.80 3.31
C TYR A 34 1.87 -9.95 4.35
N LEU A 35 0.93 -10.54 5.10
CA LEU A 35 0.22 -9.82 6.16
C LEU A 35 1.15 -9.36 7.28
N SER A 36 2.12 -10.19 7.67
CA SER A 36 3.13 -9.83 8.66
C SER A 36 3.95 -8.62 8.21
N CYS A 37 4.30 -8.54 6.92
CA CYS A 37 4.97 -7.38 6.35
C CYS A 37 4.08 -6.13 6.39
N LEU A 38 2.82 -6.24 5.93
CA LEU A 38 1.89 -5.10 5.93
C LEU A 38 1.60 -4.56 7.34
N SER A 39 1.50 -5.46 8.33
CA SER A 39 1.25 -5.08 9.74
C SER A 39 2.32 -4.19 10.36
N LYS A 40 3.54 -4.19 9.81
CA LYS A 40 4.66 -3.36 10.27
C LYS A 40 4.54 -1.91 9.83
N PHE A 41 3.67 -1.59 8.86
CA PHE A 41 3.41 -0.22 8.44
C PHE A 41 2.37 0.44 9.35
N HIS A 42 2.50 1.76 9.54
CA HIS A 42 1.58 2.52 10.38
C HIS A 42 0.30 2.89 9.63
N SER A 43 -0.83 2.82 10.32
CA SER A 43 -2.06 3.52 9.93
C SER A 43 -1.93 4.99 10.33
N TYR A 44 -1.44 5.83 9.42
CA TYR A 44 -1.29 7.26 9.66
C TYR A 44 -2.64 7.96 9.82
N SER A 45 -2.66 9.00 10.65
CA SER A 45 -3.82 9.90 10.76
C SER A 45 -4.08 10.60 9.42
N LEU A 46 -5.33 11.00 9.18
CA LEU A 46 -5.71 11.72 7.95
C LEU A 46 -4.81 12.93 7.68
N ASN A 47 -4.43 13.69 8.71
CA ASN A 47 -3.52 14.82 8.59
C ASN A 47 -2.14 14.40 8.09
N ASN A 48 -1.57 13.32 8.64
CA ASN A 48 -0.28 12.80 8.17
C ASN A 48 -0.39 12.22 6.75
N THR A 49 -1.48 11.54 6.41
CA THR A 49 -1.74 11.04 5.06
C THR A 49 -1.80 12.19 4.05
N LEU A 50 -2.57 13.25 4.33
CA LEU A 50 -2.64 14.43 3.47
C LEU A 50 -1.29 15.15 3.35
N LEU A 51 -0.57 15.28 4.47
CA LEU A 51 0.75 15.90 4.50
C LEU A 51 1.77 15.12 3.64
N ILE A 52 1.76 13.79 3.71
CA ILE A 52 2.58 12.91 2.86
C ILE A 52 2.21 13.12 1.38
N LEU A 53 0.91 13.03 1.04
CA LEU A 53 0.44 13.13 -0.34
C LEU A 53 0.69 14.51 -0.95
N SER A 54 0.69 15.58 -0.16
CA SER A 54 1.06 16.93 -0.63
C SER A 54 2.54 17.04 -1.02
N GLN A 55 3.42 16.26 -0.39
CA GLN A 55 4.86 16.24 -0.66
C GLN A 55 5.22 15.25 -1.77
N LYS A 56 4.53 14.09 -1.83
CA LYS A 56 4.70 13.05 -2.84
C LYS A 56 3.34 12.39 -3.13
N ARG A 57 2.73 12.76 -4.27
CA ARG A 57 1.39 12.27 -4.66
C ARG A 57 1.32 10.77 -4.93
N GLU A 58 2.45 10.19 -5.33
CA GLU A 58 2.59 8.77 -5.65
C GLU A 58 3.08 7.93 -4.46
N ALA A 59 3.06 8.47 -3.24
CA ALA A 59 3.45 7.73 -2.05
C ALA A 59 2.50 6.54 -1.83
N SER A 60 3.06 5.39 -1.48
CA SER A 60 2.34 4.13 -1.28
C SER A 60 2.62 3.53 0.09
N LEU A 61 3.86 3.09 0.33
CA LEU A 61 4.30 2.49 1.59
C LEU A 61 5.38 3.36 2.20
N VAL A 62 5.13 3.86 3.41
CA VAL A 62 5.96 4.88 4.05
C VAL A 62 6.39 4.43 5.44
N ALA A 63 7.69 4.48 5.70
CA ALA A 63 8.26 4.15 7.01
C ALA A 63 9.45 5.05 7.36
N GLY A 64 9.81 5.09 8.65
CA GLY A 64 11.00 5.80 9.13
C GLY A 64 12.30 5.15 8.64
N TYR A 65 13.38 5.92 8.58
CA TYR A 65 14.69 5.46 8.08
C TYR A 65 15.15 4.15 8.74
N ARG A 66 15.15 4.10 10.07
CA ARG A 66 15.55 2.90 10.84
C ARG A 66 14.59 1.73 10.64
N ALA A 67 13.29 2.02 10.51
CA ALA A 67 12.29 0.98 10.27
C ALA A 67 12.52 0.27 8.94
N TRP A 68 12.92 0.99 7.88
CA TRP A 68 13.33 0.37 6.61
C TRP A 68 14.48 -0.64 6.80
N GLN A 69 15.48 -0.28 7.60
CA GLN A 69 16.63 -1.14 7.86
C GLN A 69 16.27 -2.35 8.72
N THR A 70 15.61 -2.13 9.86
CA THR A 70 15.37 -3.18 10.86
C THR A 70 14.22 -4.12 10.50
N ASN A 71 13.14 -3.58 9.92
CA ASN A 71 11.89 -4.31 9.78
C ASN A 71 11.72 -4.93 8.39
N PHE A 72 12.40 -4.37 7.39
CA PHE A 72 12.22 -4.70 5.97
C PHE A 72 13.53 -5.01 5.24
N ASN A 73 14.69 -4.90 5.89
CA ASN A 73 16.02 -5.08 5.28
C ASN A 73 16.24 -4.22 4.01
N ARG A 74 15.75 -2.98 4.06
CA ARG A 74 15.89 -1.99 2.98
C ARG A 74 16.62 -0.75 3.48
N HIS A 75 17.31 -0.08 2.57
CA HIS A 75 18.08 1.13 2.83
C HIS A 75 17.52 2.26 2.01
N VAL A 76 17.42 3.45 2.60
CA VAL A 76 17.05 4.66 1.86
C VAL A 76 18.21 5.04 0.94
N ASN A 77 17.90 5.32 -0.33
CA ASN A 77 18.90 5.68 -1.32
C ASN A 77 19.57 7.02 -0.95
N LYS A 78 20.86 7.14 -1.27
CA LYS A 78 21.61 8.37 -0.97
C LYS A 78 21.06 9.54 -1.80
N GLY A 79 20.77 10.66 -1.14
CA GLY A 79 20.25 11.87 -1.78
C GLY A 79 18.72 11.95 -1.84
N GLU A 80 18.00 10.93 -1.36
CA GLU A 80 16.54 10.95 -1.31
C GLU A 80 16.00 12.00 -0.33
N LYS A 81 14.97 12.71 -0.76
CA LYS A 81 14.29 13.72 0.07
C LYS A 81 13.28 13.02 0.98
N GLY A 82 13.47 13.15 2.29
CA GLY A 82 12.51 12.65 3.26
C GLY A 82 11.18 13.42 3.27
N LEU A 83 10.12 12.73 3.64
CA LEU A 83 8.76 13.25 3.78
C LEU A 83 8.52 13.60 5.24
N MET A 84 7.98 14.78 5.50
CA MET A 84 7.68 15.22 6.86
C MET A 84 6.33 14.68 7.34
N ILE A 85 6.30 14.20 8.58
CA ILE A 85 5.08 13.84 9.32
C ILE A 85 5.09 14.51 10.70
N LEU A 86 3.92 14.60 11.32
CA LEU A 86 3.77 15.01 12.72
C LEU A 86 3.73 13.77 13.61
N ALA A 87 4.64 13.70 14.58
CA ALA A 87 4.73 12.60 15.54
C ALA A 87 4.57 13.12 16.97
N PRO A 88 3.79 12.42 17.82
CA PRO A 88 3.68 12.77 19.24
C PRO A 88 4.99 12.46 19.97
N VAL A 89 5.38 13.34 20.87
CA VAL A 89 6.53 13.20 21.77
C VAL A 89 6.07 13.55 23.17
N THR A 90 6.29 12.63 24.10
CA THR A 90 6.01 12.84 25.51
C THR A 90 7.31 13.21 26.22
N THR A 91 7.36 14.41 26.78
CA THR A 91 8.51 14.94 27.52
C THR A 91 8.12 15.09 28.98
N LYS A 92 9.04 14.77 29.90
CA LYS A 92 8.87 15.03 31.33
C LYS A 92 9.33 16.44 31.63
N GLU A 93 8.43 17.24 32.19
CA GLU A 93 8.72 18.61 32.61
C GLU A 93 8.36 18.75 34.09
N ASP A 94 9.28 19.31 34.87
CA ASP A 94 9.03 19.65 36.26
C ASP A 94 8.27 20.97 36.32
N ARG A 95 7.05 20.94 36.87
CA ARG A 95 6.25 22.14 37.10
C ARG A 95 5.93 22.30 38.58
N LEU A 96 5.97 23.55 39.03
CA LEU A 96 5.40 23.94 40.31
C LEU A 96 3.88 23.75 40.23
N MET A 97 3.36 22.84 41.04
CA MET A 97 1.93 22.58 41.16
C MET A 97 1.52 22.66 42.62
N ASN A 98 0.28 23.07 42.87
CA ASN A 98 -0.28 23.07 44.21
C ASN A 98 -0.32 21.63 44.74
N LYS A 99 0.11 21.45 45.98
CA LYS A 99 0.03 20.17 46.68
C LYS A 99 -1.43 19.92 47.03
N HIS A 100 -1.91 18.72 46.73
CA HIS A 100 -3.27 18.30 47.06
C HIS A 100 -3.25 17.25 48.18
N ASP A 101 -4.24 17.30 49.08
CA ASP A 101 -4.49 16.27 50.09
C ASP A 101 -5.14 15.01 49.48
N GLU A 102 -5.36 13.97 50.29
CA GLU A 102 -6.01 12.72 49.86
C GLU A 102 -7.44 12.92 49.34
N ASN A 103 -8.06 14.06 49.65
CA ASN A 103 -9.41 14.44 49.23
C ASN A 103 -9.41 15.37 48.00
N GLY A 104 -8.24 15.69 47.45
CA GLY A 104 -8.09 16.55 46.27
C GLY A 104 -8.14 18.06 46.54
N ASN A 105 -8.12 18.51 47.80
CA ASN A 105 -8.07 19.93 48.14
C ASN A 105 -6.64 20.45 48.17
N VAL A 106 -6.44 21.73 47.81
CA VAL A 106 -5.13 22.38 47.85
C VAL A 106 -4.69 22.56 49.31
N ILE A 107 -3.50 22.03 49.66
CA ILE A 107 -2.89 22.21 50.97
C ILE A 107 -2.40 23.66 51.07
N LEU A 108 -2.84 24.37 52.09
CA LEU A 108 -2.42 25.74 52.38
C LEU A 108 -1.35 25.73 53.49
N ASP A 109 -0.42 26.68 53.42
CA ASP A 109 0.56 26.94 54.48
C ASP A 109 -0.07 27.73 55.65
N GLU A 110 0.71 27.98 56.70
CA GLU A 110 0.27 28.73 57.89
C GLU A 110 -0.15 30.19 57.57
N SER A 111 0.22 30.71 56.40
CA SER A 111 -0.14 32.04 55.91
C SER A 111 -1.35 32.04 54.97
N GLY A 112 -1.98 30.87 54.73
CA GLY A 112 -3.11 30.71 53.84
C GLY A 112 -2.75 30.65 52.35
N ASN A 113 -1.48 30.53 52.00
CA ASN A 113 -1.04 30.41 50.61
C ASN A 113 -0.93 28.93 50.20
N PRO A 114 -1.19 28.58 48.92
CA PRO A 114 -1.01 27.22 48.42
C PRO A 114 0.44 26.73 48.57
N VAL A 115 0.63 25.58 49.23
CA VAL A 115 1.91 24.89 49.24
C VAL A 115 2.18 24.36 47.84
N GLN A 116 3.25 24.82 47.21
CA GLN A 116 3.68 24.35 45.91
C GLN A 116 4.72 23.24 46.06
N GLU A 117 4.60 22.20 45.24
CA GLU A 117 5.61 21.17 45.09
C GLU A 117 5.98 20.98 43.62
N MET A 118 7.24 20.60 43.39
CA MET A 118 7.72 20.31 42.05
C MET A 118 7.25 18.92 41.64
N ARG A 119 6.34 18.85 40.66
CA ARG A 119 5.85 17.58 40.11
C ARG A 119 6.35 17.42 38.67
N ALA A 120 6.93 16.26 38.39
CA ALA A 120 7.24 15.83 37.04
C ALA A 120 5.94 15.43 36.33
N ILE A 121 5.49 16.25 35.37
CA ILE A 121 4.33 15.95 34.53
C ILE A 121 4.77 15.48 33.14
N ASN A 122 3.99 14.59 32.55
CA ASN A 122 4.19 14.14 31.17
C ASN A 122 3.44 15.09 30.23
N LEU A 123 4.17 15.91 29.48
CA LEU A 123 3.60 16.77 28.44
C LEU A 123 3.79 16.13 27.07
N THR A 124 2.68 15.86 26.37
CA THR A 124 2.72 15.38 24.99
C THR A 124 2.58 16.56 24.03
N HIS A 125 3.58 16.78 23.20
CA HIS A 125 3.54 17.73 22.10
C HIS A 125 3.86 17.02 20.78
N PHE A 126 3.55 17.65 19.65
CA PHE A 126 3.90 17.09 18.35
C PHE A 126 5.18 17.72 17.83
N LYS A 127 6.05 16.92 17.21
CA LYS A 127 7.20 17.39 16.45
C LYS A 127 7.13 16.90 15.02
N THR A 128 7.84 17.59 14.13
CA THR A 128 8.07 17.08 12.78
C THR A 128 9.09 15.94 12.81
N THR A 129 8.85 14.89 12.03
CA THR A 129 9.73 13.73 11.87
C THR A 129 9.75 13.30 10.42
N THR A 130 10.83 12.65 10.02
CA THR A 130 11.09 12.28 8.62
C THR A 130 10.82 10.81 8.37
N VAL A 131 10.09 10.53 7.30
CA VAL A 131 9.80 9.20 6.78
C VAL A 131 10.12 9.13 5.28
N PHE A 132 10.20 7.92 4.73
CA PHE A 132 10.58 7.67 3.35
C PHE A 132 9.61 6.69 2.71
N ASP A 133 9.27 6.94 1.44
CA ASP A 133 8.46 6.03 0.64
C ASP A 133 9.28 4.85 0.12
N ILE A 134 8.63 3.72 -0.15
CA ILE A 134 9.26 2.52 -0.70
C ILE A 134 10.04 2.79 -1.99
N SER A 135 9.56 3.70 -2.85
CA SER A 135 10.24 4.07 -4.10
C SER A 135 11.60 4.73 -3.87
N GLN A 136 11.88 5.16 -2.64
CA GLN A 136 13.11 5.84 -2.22
C GLN A 136 14.09 4.87 -1.54
N THR A 137 13.78 3.57 -1.55
CA THR A 137 14.56 2.54 -0.85
C THR A 137 15.02 1.45 -1.80
N SER A 138 16.18 0.87 -1.53
CA SER A 138 16.72 -0.31 -2.20
C SER A 138 16.99 -1.42 -1.18
N GLY A 139 16.81 -2.68 -1.59
CA GLY A 139 16.98 -3.85 -0.72
C GLY A 139 15.98 -4.94 -1.08
N ASP A 140 15.70 -5.82 -0.13
CA ASP A 140 14.87 -7.00 -0.36
C ASP A 140 13.46 -6.63 -0.79
N PRO A 141 12.92 -7.25 -1.87
CA PRO A 141 11.57 -6.98 -2.32
C PRO A 141 10.58 -7.32 -1.20
N LEU A 142 9.59 -6.45 -1.00
CA LEU A 142 8.52 -6.76 -0.07
C LEU A 142 7.72 -7.95 -0.61
N PRO A 143 7.22 -8.85 0.27
CA PRO A 143 6.36 -9.94 -0.15
C PRO A 143 5.17 -9.37 -0.93
N SER A 144 4.83 -10.02 -2.05
CA SER A 144 3.65 -9.72 -2.85
C SER A 144 2.80 -10.98 -2.94
N LEU A 145 1.48 -10.83 -2.81
CA LEU A 145 0.55 -11.93 -2.98
C LEU A 145 0.28 -12.23 -4.46
N VAL A 146 0.42 -11.20 -5.30
CA VAL A 146 0.23 -11.30 -6.74
C VAL A 146 1.61 -11.33 -7.38
N HIS A 147 1.92 -12.43 -8.03
CA HIS A 147 3.07 -12.52 -8.90
C HIS A 147 2.59 -12.29 -10.32
N ASP A 148 3.18 -11.29 -10.99
CA ASP A 148 3.07 -11.22 -12.43
C ASP A 148 3.68 -12.50 -13.02
N LEU A 149 3.13 -12.99 -14.12
CA LEU A 149 3.70 -14.12 -14.85
C LEU A 149 5.03 -13.67 -15.47
N THR A 150 6.12 -13.79 -14.70
CA THR A 150 7.46 -13.47 -15.15
C THR A 150 8.06 -14.69 -15.84
N GLY A 151 8.18 -14.65 -17.16
CA GLY A 151 8.86 -15.70 -17.91
C GLY A 151 8.79 -15.49 -19.42
N SER A 152 9.95 -15.46 -20.08
CA SER A 152 10.05 -15.71 -21.52
C SER A 152 10.15 -17.21 -21.75
N SER A 153 9.10 -17.95 -21.38
CA SER A 153 9.01 -19.38 -21.69
C SER A 153 7.98 -19.59 -22.80
N ASN A 154 8.34 -20.37 -23.80
CA ASN A 154 7.40 -20.86 -24.81
C ASN A 154 6.19 -21.57 -24.17
N GLU A 155 6.35 -22.08 -22.94
CA GLU A 155 5.29 -22.72 -22.16
C GLU A 155 4.18 -21.71 -21.77
N VAL A 156 4.52 -20.48 -21.39
CA VAL A 156 3.53 -19.45 -21.06
C VAL A 156 2.72 -19.07 -22.31
N LYS A 157 3.39 -18.96 -23.45
CA LYS A 157 2.72 -18.73 -24.74
C LYS A 157 1.80 -19.89 -25.11
N ALA A 158 2.24 -21.14 -24.91
CA ALA A 158 1.44 -22.33 -25.18
C ALA A 158 0.20 -22.41 -24.27
N ILE A 159 0.33 -22.06 -22.98
CA ILE A 159 -0.81 -21.99 -22.05
C ILE A 159 -1.79 -20.90 -22.50
N ILE A 160 -1.31 -19.70 -22.81
CA ILE A 160 -2.17 -18.60 -23.31
C ILE A 160 -2.89 -19.01 -24.59
N GLN A 161 -2.20 -19.64 -25.54
CA GLN A 161 -2.79 -20.13 -26.79
C GLN A 161 -3.83 -21.23 -26.55
N THR A 162 -3.58 -22.13 -25.59
CA THR A 162 -4.54 -23.17 -25.20
C THR A 162 -5.78 -22.56 -24.56
N ILE A 163 -5.61 -21.55 -23.71
CA ILE A 163 -6.74 -20.83 -23.11
C ILE A 163 -7.52 -20.10 -24.21
N GLN A 164 -6.84 -19.44 -25.15
CA GLN A 164 -7.48 -18.77 -26.28
C GLN A 164 -8.26 -19.73 -27.19
N SER A 165 -7.80 -20.97 -27.37
CA SER A 165 -8.50 -21.96 -28.21
C SER A 165 -9.70 -22.61 -27.52
N VAL A 166 -9.67 -22.72 -26.18
CA VAL A 166 -10.76 -23.31 -25.39
C VAL A 166 -11.82 -22.27 -25.00
N CYS A 167 -11.43 -21.00 -24.82
CA CYS A 167 -12.35 -19.94 -24.44
C CYS A 167 -13.30 -19.57 -25.60
N THR A 168 -14.60 -19.61 -25.33
CA THR A 168 -15.65 -19.17 -26.26
C THR A 168 -15.64 -17.65 -26.47
N ILE A 169 -15.11 -16.90 -25.50
CA ILE A 169 -15.02 -15.44 -25.53
C ILE A 169 -13.63 -15.04 -26.02
N PRO A 170 -13.50 -14.19 -27.05
CA PRO A 170 -12.20 -13.74 -27.56
C PRO A 170 -11.42 -12.93 -26.52
N ILE A 171 -10.14 -13.28 -26.37
CA ILE A 171 -9.19 -12.62 -25.46
C ILE A 171 -8.20 -11.79 -26.30
N GLU A 172 -8.27 -10.47 -26.17
CA GLU A 172 -7.35 -9.51 -26.79
C GLU A 172 -6.30 -9.01 -25.80
N PHE A 173 -5.06 -8.92 -26.26
CA PHE A 173 -3.97 -8.28 -25.52
C PHE A 173 -3.71 -6.89 -26.08
N LYS A 174 -3.76 -5.88 -25.23
CA LYS A 174 -3.50 -4.48 -25.61
C LYS A 174 -2.45 -3.84 -24.73
N THR A 175 -1.76 -2.86 -25.26
CA THR A 175 -0.78 -2.08 -24.50
C THR A 175 -1.43 -0.89 -23.81
N GLU A 176 -0.76 -0.34 -22.79
CA GLU A 176 -1.24 0.84 -22.04
C GLU A 176 -1.39 2.08 -22.93
N THR A 177 -0.67 2.14 -24.07
CA THR A 177 -0.75 3.23 -25.05
C THR A 177 -1.95 3.11 -25.99
N GLU A 178 -2.47 1.90 -26.21
CA GLU A 178 -3.60 1.63 -27.12
C GLU A 178 -4.97 1.81 -26.45
N ASN A 179 -5.00 1.86 -25.12
CA ASN A 179 -6.26 1.92 -24.38
C ASN A 179 -6.14 2.67 -23.05
N PHE A 180 -6.68 3.89 -23.05
CA PHE A 180 -6.73 4.78 -21.90
C PHE A 180 -7.42 4.20 -20.66
N SER A 181 -8.23 3.14 -20.79
CA SER A 181 -8.87 2.47 -19.63
C SER A 181 -7.84 1.86 -18.68
N PHE A 182 -6.66 1.49 -19.18
CA PHE A 182 -5.57 0.92 -18.38
C PHE A 182 -4.77 1.97 -17.60
N MET A 183 -4.95 3.26 -17.88
CA MET A 183 -4.34 4.33 -17.07
C MET A 183 -4.87 4.37 -15.63
N THR A 184 -5.99 3.68 -15.36
CA THR A 184 -6.56 3.54 -14.01
C THR A 184 -5.88 2.47 -13.16
N GLY A 185 -4.85 1.79 -13.69
CA GLY A 185 -4.13 0.70 -13.00
C GLY A 185 -4.77 -0.68 -13.14
N ALA A 186 -5.91 -0.79 -13.84
CA ALA A 186 -6.52 -2.07 -14.15
C ALA A 186 -5.65 -2.90 -15.10
N LYS A 187 -5.47 -4.20 -14.81
CA LYS A 187 -4.70 -5.15 -15.63
C LYS A 187 -5.52 -5.85 -16.72
N GLY A 188 -6.82 -5.56 -16.78
CA GLY A 188 -7.74 -6.13 -17.75
C GLY A 188 -9.16 -5.65 -17.52
N TYR A 189 -10.03 -5.81 -18.51
CA TYR A 189 -11.46 -5.59 -18.39
C TYR A 189 -12.24 -6.48 -19.36
N TYR A 190 -13.46 -6.83 -18.99
CA TYR A 190 -14.43 -7.45 -19.90
C TYR A 190 -15.32 -6.37 -20.53
N SER A 191 -15.59 -6.48 -21.83
CA SER A 191 -16.44 -5.55 -22.58
C SER A 191 -17.75 -6.24 -22.98
N PRO A 192 -18.84 -6.09 -22.22
CA PRO A 192 -20.12 -6.76 -22.52
C PRO A 192 -20.67 -6.45 -23.91
N ARG A 193 -20.46 -5.22 -24.41
CA ARG A 193 -20.95 -4.79 -25.73
C ARG A 193 -20.25 -5.45 -26.91
N LYS A 194 -19.02 -5.91 -26.72
CA LYS A 194 -18.19 -6.52 -27.77
C LYS A 194 -17.91 -7.99 -27.48
N ASP A 195 -18.52 -8.51 -26.40
CA ASP A 195 -18.33 -9.83 -25.84
C ASP A 195 -16.86 -10.29 -25.91
N LYS A 196 -15.98 -9.52 -25.28
CA LYS A 196 -14.54 -9.79 -25.32
C LYS A 196 -13.83 -9.41 -24.03
N ILE A 197 -12.80 -10.18 -23.69
CA ILE A 197 -11.89 -9.91 -22.59
C ILE A 197 -10.68 -9.17 -23.15
N VAL A 198 -10.34 -8.03 -22.57
CA VAL A 198 -9.15 -7.26 -22.95
C VAL A 198 -8.20 -7.26 -21.77
N TYR A 199 -6.99 -7.75 -21.97
CA TYR A 199 -5.96 -7.79 -20.94
C TYR A 199 -4.82 -6.83 -21.29
N THR A 200 -4.23 -6.19 -20.29
CA THR A 200 -3.05 -5.34 -20.48
C THR A 200 -1.82 -6.22 -20.58
N PHE A 201 -1.15 -6.22 -21.73
CA PHE A 201 0.11 -6.94 -21.86
C PHE A 201 1.25 -6.10 -21.30
N GLY A 202 1.66 -6.37 -20.06
CA GLY A 202 2.86 -5.79 -19.47
C GLY A 202 4.12 -6.49 -19.99
N PHE A 203 4.57 -6.18 -21.22
CA PHE A 203 5.92 -6.55 -21.66
C PHE A 203 6.93 -5.59 -21.01
N SER A 204 7.15 -5.75 -19.72
CA SER A 204 8.41 -5.37 -19.11
C SER A 204 9.41 -6.48 -19.45
N GLN A 205 10.45 -6.16 -20.25
CA GLN A 205 11.60 -7.02 -20.62
C GLN A 205 11.62 -7.75 -21.99
N LEU A 206 11.02 -7.20 -23.08
CA LEU A 206 11.41 -7.63 -24.45
C LEU A 206 11.96 -6.51 -25.36
N SER A 207 12.23 -5.30 -24.85
CA SER A 207 13.09 -4.37 -25.59
C SER A 207 14.53 -4.51 -25.10
N THR A 208 15.31 -5.21 -25.90
CA THR A 208 16.77 -5.15 -25.98
C THR A 208 17.30 -3.76 -25.65
N LYS A 209 18.37 -3.71 -24.84
CA LYS A 209 19.21 -2.53 -24.60
C LYS A 209 19.36 -1.67 -25.86
N TYR A 210 18.69 -0.51 -25.89
CA TYR A 210 19.19 0.70 -26.52
C TYR A 210 18.77 1.90 -25.67
N GLU A 211 19.80 2.47 -25.05
CA GLU A 211 19.94 3.80 -24.50
C GLU A 211 19.20 4.89 -25.30
N THR A 212 18.47 5.78 -24.59
CA THR A 212 18.59 7.26 -24.66
C THR A 212 17.41 7.97 -23.96
N THR A 213 17.74 8.70 -22.89
CA THR A 213 17.27 10.07 -22.57
C THR A 213 15.96 10.61 -23.20
N LYS A 214 14.87 10.69 -22.41
CA LYS A 214 14.08 11.92 -22.11
C LYS A 214 12.78 11.60 -21.33
N PRO A 215 12.32 12.51 -20.45
CA PRO A 215 11.10 12.34 -19.65
C PRO A 215 9.83 12.64 -20.48
N PRO A 216 8.71 11.93 -20.27
CA PRO A 216 7.44 12.31 -20.87
C PRO A 216 6.86 13.56 -20.19
N ALA A 217 6.26 14.38 -21.03
CA ALA A 217 5.95 15.77 -20.81
C ALA A 217 4.84 16.04 -19.79
N MET A 218 5.02 17.18 -19.13
CA MET A 218 4.04 18.06 -18.50
C MET A 218 2.70 18.08 -19.26
N ARG A 219 1.58 17.80 -18.58
CA ARG A 219 0.23 18.13 -19.08
C ARG A 219 -0.31 19.33 -18.31
N VAL A 220 -0.12 20.51 -18.92
CA VAL A 220 -0.85 21.75 -18.58
C VAL A 220 -2.29 21.56 -19.03
N VAL A 221 -3.25 21.68 -18.11
CA VAL A 221 -4.66 21.83 -18.48
C VAL A 221 -5.00 23.31 -18.38
N SER A 222 -5.00 23.98 -19.54
CA SER A 222 -5.60 25.30 -19.68
C SER A 222 -7.11 25.16 -19.49
N LYS A 223 -7.66 25.78 -18.45
CA LYS A 223 -9.10 26.07 -18.42
C LYS A 223 -9.37 27.22 -19.40
N LYS A 224 -9.90 26.89 -20.58
CA LYS A 224 -10.74 27.84 -21.33
C LYS A 224 -12.04 27.99 -20.55
N CYS A 225 -12.19 29.07 -19.81
CA CYS A 225 -13.50 29.61 -19.49
C CYS A 225 -13.88 30.55 -20.64
N TYR A 226 -14.98 30.25 -21.33
CA TYR A 226 -15.64 31.18 -22.23
C TYR A 226 -17.03 31.49 -21.69
N THR A 227 -17.46 32.74 -21.94
CA THR A 227 -18.75 33.41 -21.72
C THR A 227 -18.99 33.95 -20.31
N LYS A 228 -19.38 35.21 -20.11
CA LYS A 228 -19.91 36.25 -21.02
C LYS A 228 -19.04 37.49 -21.05
#